data_AF-A0A170PJY4-F1
#
_entry.id   AF-A0A170PJY4-F1
#
_cell.length_a   1.000
_cell.length_b   1.000
_cell.length_c   1.000
_cell.angle_alpha   90.00
_cell.angle_beta   90.00
_cell.angle_gamma   90.00
#
_symmetry.space_group_name_H-M   'P 1'
#
loop_
_entity.id
_entity.type
_entity.pdbx_description
1 polymer ?
#
loop_
_entity_poly.entity_id
_entity_poly.type
_entity_poly.pdbx_seq_one_letter_code
_entity_poly.pdbx_strand_id
1 'polypeptide(L)'
;MAVKELLIQFETTRTTVTLPVALVERTQSLIDRGLLPSRNAAITAALESLLDALERQEIDAAFAAVADDASYRELNVMIDETFSDAGWEALNLER
;
A
#
# COMPACT_ATOMS: atom_id res chain seq x y z
N MET A 1 -17.31 18.18 -1.79
CA MET A 1 -17.84 18.34 -0.41
C MET A 1 -17.70 17.06 0.42
N ALA A 2 -16.77 16.14 0.10
CA ALA A 2 -16.61 14.86 0.82
C ALA A 2 -15.37 14.79 1.71
N VAL A 3 -14.42 15.71 1.54
CA VAL A 3 -13.14 15.68 2.29
C VAL A 3 -13.23 16.44 3.63
N LYS A 4 -14.33 17.15 3.87
CA LYS A 4 -14.53 17.93 5.11
C LYS A 4 -14.98 17.07 6.29
N GLU A 5 -15.52 15.87 6.03
CA GLU A 5 -16.13 15.00 7.06
C GLU A 5 -15.23 13.86 7.56
N LEU A 6 -14.17 13.48 6.83
CA LEU A 6 -13.35 12.33 7.23
C LEU A 6 -12.39 12.60 8.40
N LEU A 7 -12.21 13.85 8.79
CA LEU A 7 -11.32 14.21 9.92
C LEU A 7 -11.99 14.07 11.30
N ILE A 8 -13.28 13.68 11.36
CA ILE A 8 -14.07 13.65 12.61
C ILE A 8 -14.07 12.26 13.28
N GLN A 9 -13.49 11.21 12.66
CA GLN A 9 -13.61 9.82 13.17
C GLN A 9 -12.33 9.16 13.70
N PHE A 10 -11.19 9.85 13.77
CA PHE A 10 -9.95 9.25 14.27
C PHE A 10 -9.35 10.03 15.44
N GLU A 11 -8.82 9.32 16.43
CA GLU A 11 -8.05 9.91 17.53
C GLU A 11 -6.78 10.54 16.95
N THR A 12 -6.56 11.84 17.20
CA THR A 12 -5.42 12.58 16.64
C THR A 12 -4.50 13.07 17.75
N THR A 13 -3.19 12.91 17.55
CA THR A 13 -2.15 13.48 18.42
C THR A 13 -1.46 14.64 17.72
N ARG A 14 -1.25 15.75 18.44
CA ARG A 14 -0.54 16.91 17.90
C ARG A 14 0.96 16.66 17.89
N THR A 15 1.54 16.66 16.71
CA THR A 15 2.98 16.46 16.51
C THR A 15 3.61 17.68 15.82
N THR A 16 4.85 18.00 16.17
CA THR A 16 5.64 19.05 15.50
C THR A 16 6.70 18.38 14.62
N VAL A 17 6.74 18.74 13.34
CA VAL A 17 7.66 18.16 12.36
C VAL A 17 8.46 19.26 11.68
N THR A 18 9.72 18.96 11.34
CA THR A 18 10.57 19.85 10.54
C THR A 18 10.46 19.44 9.09
N LEU A 19 10.03 20.36 8.22
CA LEU A 19 9.85 20.11 6.79
C LEU A 19 10.63 21.14 5.96
N PRO A 20 11.14 20.78 4.77
CA PRO A 20 11.77 21.73 3.86
C PRO A 20 10.82 22.87 3.49
N VAL A 21 11.31 24.11 3.48
CA VAL A 21 10.52 25.31 3.18
C VAL A 21 9.82 25.18 1.82
N ALA A 22 10.56 24.75 0.79
CA ALA A 22 10.00 24.55 -0.55
C ALA A 22 8.86 23.51 -0.58
N LEU A 23 8.89 22.49 0.29
CA LEU A 23 7.81 21.51 0.39
C LEU A 23 6.56 22.10 1.03
N VAL A 24 6.74 22.95 2.05
CA VAL A 24 5.65 23.68 2.71
C VAL A 24 4.97 24.63 1.72
N GLU A 25 5.75 25.39 0.96
CA GLU A 25 5.25 26.34 -0.05
C GLU A 25 4.50 25.64 -1.18
N ARG A 26 5.04 24.55 -1.72
CA ARG A 26 4.37 23.74 -2.75
C ARG A 26 3.06 23.18 -2.25
N THR A 27 3.03 22.65 -1.03
CA THR A 27 1.81 22.13 -0.42
C THR A 27 0.79 23.25 -0.19
N GLN A 28 1.24 24.43 0.24
CA GLN A 28 0.37 25.59 0.42
C GLN A 28 -0.28 26.03 -0.90
N SER A 29 0.48 26.11 -1.99
CA SER A 29 -0.06 26.43 -3.31
C SER A 29 -1.18 25.48 -3.74
N LEU A 30 -1.07 24.19 -3.44
CA LEU A 30 -2.10 23.20 -3.75
C LEU A 30 -3.37 23.37 -2.89
N ILE A 31 -3.20 23.78 -1.64
CA ILE A 31 -4.32 24.13 -0.74
C ILE A 31 -5.03 25.39 -1.25
N ASP A 32 -4.27 26.42 -1.62
CA ASP A 32 -4.83 27.69 -2.13
C ASP A 32 -5.63 27.49 -3.43
N ARG A 33 -5.22 26.50 -4.24
CA ARG A 33 -5.93 26.07 -5.45
C ARG A 33 -7.15 25.18 -5.17
N GLY A 34 -7.43 24.84 -3.92
CA GLY A 34 -8.53 23.96 -3.52
C GLY A 34 -8.33 22.49 -3.88
N LEU A 35 -7.12 22.09 -4.29
CA LEU A 35 -6.81 20.70 -4.63
C LEU A 35 -6.58 19.85 -3.37
N LEU A 36 -6.18 20.49 -2.28
CA LEU A 36 -5.99 19.86 -0.97
C LEU A 36 -6.82 20.57 0.09
N PRO A 37 -7.48 19.83 0.98
CA PRO A 37 -8.35 20.41 2.01
C PRO A 37 -7.55 21.10 3.13
N SER A 38 -6.37 20.57 3.46
CA SER A 38 -5.52 21.05 4.55
C SER A 38 -4.11 20.45 4.44
N ARG A 39 -3.16 21.05 5.15
CA ARG A 39 -1.80 20.53 5.24
C ARG A 39 -1.73 19.20 5.99
N ASN A 40 -2.58 19.02 7.01
CA ASN A 40 -2.65 17.74 7.73
C ASN A 40 -3.08 16.62 6.81
N ALA A 41 -4.10 16.83 5.95
CA ALA A 41 -4.53 15.81 5.01
C ALA A 41 -3.41 15.41 4.02
N ALA A 42 -2.61 16.38 3.58
CA ALA A 42 -1.46 16.11 2.72
C ALA A 42 -0.39 15.27 3.44
N ILE A 43 -0.10 15.59 4.71
CA ILE A 43 0.87 14.86 5.52
C ILE A 43 0.37 13.44 5.82
N THR A 44 -0.89 13.28 6.21
CA THR A 44 -1.51 11.97 6.46
C THR A 44 -1.43 11.08 5.22
N ALA A 45 -1.89 11.57 4.07
CA ALA A 45 -1.88 10.79 2.83
C ALA A 45 -0.45 10.40 2.39
N ALA A 46 0.51 11.29 2.59
CA ALA A 46 1.92 10.99 2.28
C ALA A 46 2.50 9.93 3.22
N LEU A 47 2.15 9.96 4.51
CA LEU A 47 2.58 8.98 5.49
C LEU A 47 1.95 7.61 5.24
N GLU A 48 0.64 7.55 5.00
CA GLU A 48 -0.07 6.31 4.65
C GLU A 48 0.55 5.67 3.40
N SER A 49 0.74 6.45 2.34
CA SER A 49 1.37 5.95 1.10
C SER A 49 2.80 5.46 1.32
N LEU A 50 3.56 6.06 2.25
CA LEU A 50 4.91 5.61 2.57
C LEU A 50 4.88 4.31 3.36
N LEU A 51 4.00 4.21 4.37
CA LEU A 51 3.84 3.00 5.17
C LEU A 51 3.39 1.82 4.30
N ASP A 52 2.37 2.00 3.46
CA ASP A 52 1.92 0.98 2.52
C ASP A 52 3.05 0.48 1.61
N ALA A 53 3.90 1.39 1.14
CA ALA A 53 5.03 1.04 0.28
C ALA A 53 6.10 0.24 1.05
N LEU A 54 6.36 0.60 2.30
CA LEU A 54 7.30 -0.12 3.17
C LEU A 54 6.76 -1.49 3.57
N GLU A 55 5.48 -1.61 3.94
CA GLU A 55 4.84 -2.88 4.28
C GLU A 55 4.89 -3.85 3.10
N ARG A 56 4.63 -3.38 1.88
CA ARG A 56 4.81 -4.18 0.66
C ARG A 56 6.26 -4.62 0.46
N GLN A 57 7.21 -3.72 0.68
CA GLN A 57 8.63 -4.05 0.57
C GLN A 57 9.08 -5.06 1.62
N GLU A 58 8.55 -5.01 2.84
CA GLU A 58 8.84 -6.01 3.88
C GLU A 58 8.28 -7.39 3.49
N ILE A 59 7.09 -7.43 2.91
CA ILE A 59 6.52 -8.67 2.36
C ILE A 59 7.42 -9.20 1.24
N ASP A 60 7.81 -8.36 0.27
CA ASP A 60 8.68 -8.74 -0.83
C ASP A 60 10.06 -9.21 -0.33
N ALA A 61 10.61 -8.58 0.70
CA ALA A 61 11.87 -8.99 1.33
C ALA A 61 11.73 -10.34 2.07
N ALA A 62 10.61 -10.58 2.75
CA ALA A 62 10.32 -11.85 3.40
C ALA A 62 10.17 -12.98 2.38
N PHE A 63 9.52 -12.72 1.23
CA PHE A 63 9.44 -13.69 0.13
C PHE A 63 10.78 -13.89 -0.59
N ALA A 64 11.60 -12.84 -0.75
CA ALA A 64 12.94 -12.96 -1.32
C ALA A 64 13.87 -13.83 -0.45
N ALA A 65 13.72 -13.79 0.88
CA ALA A 65 14.46 -14.65 1.80
C ALA A 65 14.06 -16.14 1.69
N VAL A 66 12.85 -16.43 1.20
CA VAL A 66 12.30 -17.79 1.01
C VAL A 66 12.49 -18.28 -0.44
N ALA A 67 12.67 -17.38 -1.42
CA ALA A 67 12.77 -17.71 -2.84
C ALA A 67 13.98 -18.61 -3.20
N ASP A 68 15.05 -18.59 -2.40
CA ASP A 68 16.23 -19.44 -2.62
C ASP A 68 16.14 -20.80 -1.90
N ASP A 69 15.12 -21.01 -1.06
CA ASP A 69 14.89 -22.27 -0.35
C ASP A 69 14.40 -23.35 -1.32
N ALA A 70 15.23 -24.37 -1.55
CA ALA A 70 14.95 -25.48 -2.46
C ALA A 70 13.70 -26.26 -2.06
N SER A 71 13.39 -26.34 -0.77
CA SER A 71 12.21 -27.04 -0.26
C SER A 71 10.91 -26.30 -0.59
N TYR A 72 10.96 -24.97 -0.68
CA TYR A 72 9.80 -24.16 -1.08
C TYR A 72 9.51 -24.28 -2.59
N ARG A 73 10.56 -24.39 -3.41
CA ARG A 73 10.43 -24.65 -4.86
C ARG A 73 9.88 -26.06 -5.14
N GLU A 74 10.38 -27.08 -4.45
CA GLU A 74 9.88 -28.45 -4.59
C GLU A 74 8.41 -28.58 -4.15
N LEU A 75 8.02 -27.90 -3.07
CA LEU A 75 6.63 -27.87 -2.61
C LEU A 75 5.70 -27.17 -3.61
N ASN A 76 6.12 -26.03 -4.18
CA ASN A 76 5.34 -25.33 -5.21
C ASN A 76 5.19 -26.17 -6.48
N VAL A 77 6.25 -26.84 -6.92
CA VAL A 77 6.17 -27.77 -8.07
C VAL A 77 5.21 -28.92 -7.79
N MET A 78 5.28 -29.53 -6.59
CA MET A 78 4.32 -30.58 -6.21
C MET A 78 2.87 -30.09 -6.17
N ILE A 79 2.63 -28.88 -5.66
CA ILE A 79 1.30 -28.27 -5.64
C ILE A 79 0.80 -28.05 -7.07
N ASP A 80 1.59 -27.42 -7.93
CA ASP A 80 1.23 -27.19 -9.34
C ASP A 80 0.96 -28.51 -10.08
N GLU A 81 1.77 -29.54 -9.87
CA GLU A 81 1.56 -30.88 -10.44
C GLU A 81 0.28 -31.54 -9.91
N THR A 82 0.02 -31.43 -8.60
CA THR A 82 -1.17 -32.02 -7.95
C THR A 82 -2.47 -31.36 -8.40
N PHE A 83 -2.44 -30.07 -8.75
CA PHE A 83 -3.61 -29.32 -9.20
C PHE A 83 -3.65 -29.05 -10.71
N SER A 84 -2.68 -29.57 -11.48
CA SER A 84 -2.61 -29.42 -12.94
C SER A 84 -3.85 -29.94 -13.65
N ASP A 85 -4.43 -31.06 -13.21
CA ASP A 85 -5.66 -31.61 -13.80
C ASP A 85 -6.92 -30.83 -13.38
N ALA A 86 -6.96 -30.28 -12.17
CA ALA A 86 -8.10 -29.52 -11.65
C ALA A 86 -8.28 -28.17 -12.36
N GLY A 87 -7.19 -27.56 -12.86
CA GLY A 87 -7.22 -26.32 -13.62
C GLY A 87 -7.91 -26.44 -14.98
N TRP A 88 -7.78 -27.59 -15.66
CA TRP A 88 -8.43 -27.84 -16.95
C TRP A 88 -9.91 -28.21 -16.80
N GLU A 89 -10.30 -28.88 -15.72
CA GLU A 89 -11.68 -29.26 -15.45
C GLU A 89 -12.55 -28.05 -15.10
N ALA A 90 -12.00 -27.08 -14.35
CA ALA A 90 -12.67 -25.81 -14.02
C ALA A 90 -12.96 -24.96 -15.28
N LEU A 91 -12.00 -24.85 -16.21
CA LEU A 91 -12.21 -24.16 -17.49
C LEU A 91 -13.29 -24.80 -18.38
N ASN A 92 -13.55 -26.09 -18.20
CA ASN A 92 -14.53 -26.85 -18.98
C ASN A 92 -15.94 -26.86 -18.35
N LEU A 93 -16.04 -26.51 -17.06
CA LEU A 93 -17.30 -26.36 -16.32
C LEU A 93 -17.95 -24.97 -16.50
N GLU A 94 -17.24 -23.99 -17.07
CA GLU A 94 -17.74 -22.64 -17.36
C GLU A 94 -18.32 -22.47 -18.78
N ARG A 95 -18.73 -23.56 -19.46
CA ARG A 95 -19.39 -23.52 -20.78
C ARG A 95 -20.86 -23.92 -20.78
#